data_AF-A0A961S0I5-F1
#
_entry.id   AF-A0A961S0I5-F1
#
_cell.length_a   1.000
_cell.length_b   1.000
_cell.length_c   1.000
_cell.angle_alpha   90.00
_cell.angle_beta   90.00
_cell.angle_gamma   90.00
#
_symmetry.space_group_name_H-M   'P 1'
#
loop_
_entity.id
_entity.type
_entity.pdbx_description
1 polymer ?
#
loop_
_entity_poly.entity_id
_entity_poly.type
_entity_poly.pdbx_seq_one_letter_code
_entity_poly.pdbx_strand_id
1 'polypeptide(L)'
;MRGLLIVSIASVLCGPPALANEAPISGWVLAQADEPLTVPDAPATTESQPDSAAEQPPAAEEDLTQPDPNDQDKQATDDGEAPPEDLSLGEIPVIETVELTPDMAKRALDSYILVKDKYQDSNLEDFENLQDFVEQSPEGKAFEADIKAAGFADVNAWNLAITTLTFAYSNAIDDQSADILQQISEIEQDTELAQDMKDRIIASLKAMIPSDNNKKVVADLLDDPVYGERLKQLELVEE
;
A
#
# COMPACT_ATOMS: atom_id res chain seq x y z
N MET A 1 -14.63 1.49 -9.74
CA MET A 1 -14.71 0.35 -8.81
C MET A 1 -13.31 -0.05 -8.39
N ARG A 2 -12.83 0.52 -7.30
CA ARG A 2 -11.71 0.02 -6.52
C ARG A 2 -12.10 0.23 -5.06
N GLY A 3 -13.02 -0.62 -4.59
CA GLY A 3 -13.26 -0.77 -3.17
C GLY A 3 -11.98 -1.31 -2.53
N LEU A 4 -11.83 -1.04 -1.23
CA LEU A 4 -10.87 -1.69 -0.34
C LEU A 4 -10.64 -3.14 -0.81
N LEU A 5 -9.47 -3.42 -1.39
CA LEU A 5 -9.17 -4.73 -1.97
C LEU A 5 -8.89 -5.70 -0.82
N ILE A 6 -9.95 -6.09 -0.12
CA ILE A 6 -9.94 -7.19 0.83
C ILE A 6 -9.99 -8.46 -0.01
N VAL A 7 -8.85 -9.14 -0.09
CA VAL A 7 -8.75 -10.47 -0.70
C VAL A 7 -9.52 -11.44 0.19
N SER A 8 -10.79 -11.73 -0.14
CA SER A 8 -11.55 -12.80 0.52
C SER A 8 -11.02 -14.17 0.09
N ILE A 9 -10.25 -14.81 0.96
CA ILE A 9 -9.87 -16.23 0.81
C ILE A 9 -10.90 -17.06 1.58
N ALA A 10 -11.85 -17.65 0.86
CA ALA A 10 -12.80 -18.59 1.43
C ALA A 10 -12.13 -19.96 1.64
N SER A 11 -12.11 -20.47 2.87
CA SER A 11 -11.87 -21.90 3.13
C SER A 11 -12.45 -22.42 4.46
N VAL A 12 -13.54 -23.18 4.31
CA VAL A 12 -13.88 -24.49 4.90
C VAL A 12 -13.40 -24.84 6.33
N LEU A 13 -14.33 -24.70 7.28
CA LEU A 13 -14.66 -25.55 8.44
C LEU A 13 -13.74 -26.75 8.82
N CYS A 14 -13.14 -26.70 10.03
CA CYS A 14 -13.28 -27.76 11.05
C CYS A 14 -12.76 -27.32 12.44
N GLY A 15 -13.49 -27.68 13.50
CA GLY A 15 -13.38 -27.16 14.86
C GLY A 15 -12.27 -27.75 15.78
N PRO A 16 -12.19 -27.27 17.05
CA PRO A 16 -11.01 -27.37 17.92
C PRO A 16 -11.08 -28.51 18.95
N PRO A 17 -9.97 -28.75 19.69
CA PRO A 17 -10.04 -28.63 21.16
C PRO A 17 -8.78 -27.95 21.74
N ALA A 18 -8.87 -26.96 22.64
CA ALA A 18 -9.22 -27.00 24.07
C ALA A 18 -8.04 -27.34 25.03
N LEU A 19 -7.59 -26.28 25.72
CA LEU A 19 -7.29 -26.13 27.16
C LEU A 19 -5.92 -26.45 27.79
N ALA A 20 -5.54 -25.48 28.64
CA ALA A 20 -4.72 -25.52 29.87
C ALA A 20 -3.19 -25.51 29.65
N ASN A 21 -2.36 -24.78 30.41
CA ASN A 21 -2.36 -24.66 31.87
C ASN A 21 -1.33 -23.60 32.37
N GLU A 22 -1.74 -22.79 33.35
CA GLU A 22 -0.99 -22.26 34.52
C GLU A 22 0.26 -21.33 34.43
N ALA A 23 0.20 -20.32 35.29
CA ALA A 23 1.07 -19.14 35.56
C ALA A 23 2.34 -19.49 36.41
N PRO A 24 3.15 -18.58 37.05
CA PRO A 24 2.98 -17.12 37.26
C PRO A 24 4.29 -16.23 37.36
N ILE A 25 4.12 -14.90 37.61
CA ILE A 25 5.00 -13.87 38.28
C ILE A 25 6.43 -13.59 37.75
N SER A 26 7.04 -12.39 37.66
CA SER A 26 6.98 -11.03 38.24
C SER A 26 7.72 -10.09 37.25
N GLY A 27 7.44 -8.81 36.99
CA GLY A 27 7.25 -7.68 37.89
C GLY A 27 8.51 -6.78 37.94
N TRP A 28 8.66 -5.77 37.07
CA TRP A 28 9.57 -4.62 37.25
C TRP A 28 8.99 -3.30 36.67
N VAL A 29 8.63 -2.44 37.63
CA VAL A 29 8.53 -0.98 37.75
C VAL A 29 8.97 -0.04 36.60
N LEU A 30 8.09 0.96 36.37
CA LEU A 30 8.23 2.25 35.67
C LEU A 30 9.48 3.09 36.02
N ALA A 31 10.03 3.79 35.03
CA ALA A 31 10.63 5.11 35.21
C ALA A 31 10.45 6.00 33.95
N GLN A 32 9.83 7.16 34.14
CA GLN A 32 9.75 8.29 33.22
C GLN A 32 10.96 9.23 33.43
N ALA A 33 11.37 9.94 32.36
CA ALA A 33 11.65 11.39 32.29
C ALA A 33 12.30 11.69 30.91
N ASP A 34 11.78 12.61 30.07
CA ASP A 34 11.97 14.09 30.09
C ASP A 34 13.47 14.45 29.86
N GLU A 35 13.97 15.21 28.88
CA GLU A 35 13.51 16.39 28.11
C GLU A 35 14.37 16.54 26.78
N PRO A 36 14.57 17.73 26.14
CA PRO A 36 13.82 18.22 24.98
C PRO A 36 14.67 18.52 23.72
N LEU A 37 14.00 18.69 22.57
CA LEU A 37 14.61 19.10 21.30
C LEU A 37 14.79 20.63 21.22
N THR A 38 16.01 21.07 20.88
CA THR A 38 16.32 22.46 20.54
C THR A 38 16.26 22.68 19.03
N VAL A 39 15.47 23.67 18.59
CA VAL A 39 15.43 24.24 17.23
C VAL A 39 16.23 25.55 17.22
N PRO A 40 16.86 25.93 16.10
CA PRO A 40 17.10 27.34 15.82
C PRO A 40 16.46 27.83 14.52
N ASP A 41 15.77 28.96 14.70
CA ASP A 41 15.26 30.02 13.84
C ASP A 41 15.68 30.17 12.36
N ALA A 42 14.69 30.66 11.60
CA ALA A 42 14.79 31.27 10.29
C ALA A 42 15.40 32.69 10.33
N PRO A 43 15.71 33.27 9.16
CA PRO A 43 15.45 34.70 8.99
C PRO A 43 14.65 35.05 7.72
N ALA A 44 14.12 36.26 7.79
CA ALA A 44 13.03 36.87 7.06
C ALA A 44 13.33 37.39 5.64
N THR A 45 12.25 37.39 4.83
CA THR A 45 11.70 38.43 3.92
C THR A 45 12.63 39.43 3.22
N THR A 46 12.43 39.60 1.90
CA THR A 46 12.53 40.91 1.22
C THR A 46 11.59 40.95 0.00
N GLU A 47 10.64 41.88 0.04
CA GLU A 47 9.82 42.35 -1.09
C GLU A 47 10.66 43.12 -2.11
N SER A 48 10.31 43.04 -3.40
CA SER A 48 10.43 44.16 -4.35
C SER A 48 9.54 43.90 -5.57
N GLN A 49 8.61 44.82 -5.82
CA GLN A 49 7.79 44.98 -7.03
C GLN A 49 8.37 46.16 -7.88
N PRO A 50 7.75 46.57 -9.00
CA PRO A 50 8.08 46.27 -10.40
C PRO A 50 8.70 47.45 -11.18
N ASP A 51 9.20 47.24 -12.42
CA ASP A 51 8.92 48.19 -13.52
C ASP A 51 9.23 47.65 -14.94
N SER A 52 8.22 47.82 -15.79
CA SER A 52 8.17 48.22 -17.20
C SER A 52 8.88 47.51 -18.38
N ALA A 53 8.00 47.25 -19.36
CA ALA A 53 8.12 47.51 -20.81
C ALA A 53 8.96 46.53 -21.65
N ALA A 54 8.55 46.09 -22.84
CA ALA A 54 7.36 46.28 -23.66
C ALA A 54 7.48 45.27 -24.82
N GLU A 55 6.44 44.55 -25.20
CA GLU A 55 6.48 43.74 -26.44
C GLU A 55 5.09 43.48 -27.01
N GLN A 56 4.87 43.94 -28.25
CA GLN A 56 4.04 43.33 -29.30
C GLN A 56 4.09 44.22 -30.59
N PRO A 57 3.79 43.73 -31.82
CA PRO A 57 3.16 42.46 -32.21
C PRO A 57 3.80 41.80 -33.50
N PRO A 58 3.11 40.98 -34.34
CA PRO A 58 3.22 39.51 -34.37
C PRO A 58 3.58 38.92 -35.76
N ALA A 59 3.82 37.60 -35.83
CA ALA A 59 3.74 36.66 -36.99
C ALA A 59 4.81 35.57 -36.81
N ALA A 60 4.65 34.29 -37.13
CA ALA A 60 3.65 33.57 -37.88
C ALA A 60 3.52 32.15 -37.31
N GLU A 61 2.33 31.57 -37.45
CA GLU A 61 2.04 30.16 -37.21
C GLU A 61 2.60 29.34 -38.39
N GLU A 62 3.48 28.37 -38.13
CA GLU A 62 3.84 27.33 -39.11
C GLU A 62 3.27 25.99 -38.65
N ASP A 63 2.28 25.56 -39.41
CA ASP A 63 1.57 24.30 -39.42
C ASP A 63 2.45 23.20 -40.03
N LEU A 64 2.78 22.17 -39.23
CA LEU A 64 3.63 21.03 -39.63
C LEU A 64 2.79 19.79 -40.01
N THR A 65 1.69 19.97 -40.73
CA THR A 65 0.89 18.84 -41.22
C THR A 65 0.86 18.75 -42.74
N GLN A 66 1.99 18.41 -43.38
CA GLN A 66 1.98 17.79 -44.72
C GLN A 66 3.26 16.99 -45.02
N PRO A 67 3.16 15.72 -45.50
CA PRO A 67 4.31 14.91 -45.87
C PRO A 67 4.85 15.24 -47.28
N ASP A 68 6.18 15.10 -47.41
CA ASP A 68 7.00 15.40 -48.60
C ASP A 68 6.71 14.43 -49.78
N PRO A 69 6.56 14.89 -51.04
CA PRO A 69 6.10 14.04 -52.15
C PRO A 69 7.14 13.10 -52.79
N ASN A 70 8.31 12.87 -52.18
CA ASN A 70 9.47 12.32 -52.90
C ASN A 70 9.94 10.90 -52.52
N ASP A 71 9.06 10.04 -52.00
CA ASP A 71 9.35 8.61 -51.83
C ASP A 71 8.57 7.76 -52.84
N GLN A 72 9.12 7.62 -54.05
CA GLN A 72 8.81 6.51 -54.95
C GLN A 72 10.10 5.72 -55.22
N ASP A 73 9.94 4.40 -55.26
CA ASP A 73 10.93 3.35 -55.51
C ASP A 73 11.77 2.86 -54.31
N LYS A 74 11.18 1.92 -53.57
CA LYS A 74 11.84 0.64 -53.20
C LYS A 74 10.78 -0.40 -52.84
N GLN A 75 10.63 -1.38 -53.73
CA GLN A 75 9.81 -2.57 -53.52
C GLN A 75 10.70 -3.73 -53.04
N ALA A 76 10.16 -4.49 -52.10
CA ALA A 76 10.36 -5.92 -51.83
C ALA A 76 11.16 -6.35 -50.58
N THR A 77 10.49 -7.26 -49.85
CA THR A 77 10.90 -8.25 -48.85
C THR A 77 11.35 -7.75 -47.48
N ASP A 78 10.53 -7.99 -46.44
CA ASP A 78 10.70 -9.14 -45.54
C ASP A 78 9.49 -9.24 -44.60
N ASP A 79 9.10 -10.47 -44.26
CA ASP A 79 8.03 -10.81 -43.30
C ASP A 79 8.44 -10.38 -41.88
N GLY A 80 8.36 -9.08 -41.62
CA GLY A 80 8.40 -8.53 -40.27
C GLY A 80 6.99 -8.52 -39.71
N GLU A 81 6.52 -9.65 -39.20
CA GLU A 81 5.48 -9.65 -38.18
C GLU A 81 6.00 -8.75 -37.07
N ALA A 82 5.57 -7.49 -37.07
CA ALA A 82 5.83 -6.60 -35.96
C ALA A 82 5.36 -7.36 -34.72
N PRO A 83 6.22 -7.54 -33.70
CA PRO A 83 5.75 -8.13 -32.45
C PRO A 83 4.53 -7.31 -32.04
N PRO A 84 3.39 -7.93 -31.70
CA PRO A 84 2.17 -7.19 -31.44
C PRO A 84 2.45 -6.16 -30.35
N GLU A 85 2.60 -4.90 -30.75
CA GLU A 85 2.65 -3.72 -29.89
C GLU A 85 1.25 -3.44 -29.36
N ASP A 86 0.60 -4.45 -28.77
CA ASP A 86 -0.68 -4.26 -28.09
C ASP A 86 -1.01 -5.41 -27.12
N LEU A 87 0.01 -5.92 -26.43
CA LEU A 87 -0.19 -6.53 -25.12
C LEU A 87 0.19 -5.53 -24.05
N SER A 88 -0.52 -4.40 -24.02
CA SER A 88 -0.74 -3.66 -22.77
C SER A 88 -1.66 -4.51 -21.87
N LEU A 89 -1.19 -5.71 -21.53
CA LEU A 89 -1.67 -6.51 -20.41
C LEU A 89 -1.57 -5.58 -19.21
N GLY A 90 -2.75 -5.13 -18.74
CA GLY A 90 -2.91 -4.03 -17.80
C GLY A 90 -1.81 -3.95 -16.76
N GLU A 91 -1.31 -2.73 -16.56
CA GLU A 91 -0.28 -2.38 -15.57
C GLU A 91 -0.36 -3.28 -14.34
N ILE A 92 0.64 -4.16 -14.19
CA ILE A 92 0.72 -5.05 -13.02
C ILE A 92 0.88 -4.12 -11.82
N PRO A 93 -0.07 -4.12 -10.86
CA PRO A 93 -0.01 -3.21 -9.75
C PRO A 93 1.25 -3.48 -8.94
N VAL A 94 1.96 -2.39 -8.61
CA VAL A 94 3.04 -2.42 -7.64
C VAL A 94 2.41 -2.56 -6.26
N ILE A 95 2.71 -3.68 -5.58
CA ILE A 95 2.24 -3.92 -4.23
C ILE A 95 3.26 -3.30 -3.28
N GLU A 96 2.80 -2.29 -2.53
CA GLU A 96 3.60 -1.65 -1.51
C GLU A 96 3.37 -2.34 -0.16
N THR A 97 4.45 -2.54 0.59
CA THR A 97 4.43 -3.05 1.97
C THR A 97 5.42 -2.25 2.82
N VAL A 98 5.27 -2.32 4.14
CA VAL A 98 6.20 -1.72 5.09
C VAL A 98 6.80 -2.77 6.01
N GLU A 99 8.01 -2.54 6.53
CA GLU A 99 8.54 -3.37 7.60
C GLU A 99 7.86 -3.00 8.92
N LEU A 100 7.13 -3.97 9.48
CA LEU A 100 6.42 -3.81 10.74
C LEU A 100 7.40 -3.84 11.91
N THR A 101 7.18 -2.95 12.86
CA THR A 101 7.70 -3.09 14.22
C THR A 101 6.57 -3.57 15.14
N PRO A 102 6.88 -4.23 16.28
CA PRO A 102 5.85 -4.66 17.22
C PRO A 102 4.92 -3.50 17.65
N ASP A 103 5.50 -2.34 17.96
CA ASP A 103 4.72 -1.17 18.39
C ASP A 103 3.90 -0.56 17.24
N MET A 104 4.41 -0.61 15.99
CA MET A 104 3.65 -0.15 14.82
C MET A 104 2.45 -1.08 14.56
N ALA A 105 2.65 -2.39 14.59
CA ALA A 105 1.60 -3.36 14.37
C ALA A 105 0.49 -3.27 15.43
N LYS A 106 0.87 -3.12 16.71
CA LYS A 106 -0.09 -2.89 17.80
C LYS A 106 -0.90 -1.61 17.60
N ARG A 107 -0.22 -0.49 17.28
CA ARG A 107 -0.91 0.79 17.04
C ARG A 107 -1.81 0.73 15.81
N ALA A 108 -1.38 0.07 14.73
CA ALA A 108 -2.17 -0.09 13.51
C ALA A 108 -3.45 -0.88 13.79
N LEU A 109 -3.34 -1.98 14.54
CA LEU A 109 -4.47 -2.82 14.91
C LEU A 109 -5.43 -2.11 15.88
N ASP A 110 -4.88 -1.41 16.88
CA ASP A 110 -5.68 -0.68 17.86
C ASP A 110 -6.44 0.48 17.21
N SER A 111 -5.79 1.22 16.31
CA SER A 111 -6.47 2.27 15.55
C SER A 111 -7.45 1.68 14.53
N TYR A 112 -7.18 0.52 13.91
CA TYR A 112 -8.14 -0.18 13.06
C TYR A 112 -9.44 -0.51 13.80
N ILE A 113 -9.33 -1.09 14.99
CA ILE A 113 -10.49 -1.43 15.81
C ILE A 113 -11.24 -0.15 16.21
N LEU A 114 -10.52 0.90 16.62
CA LEU A 114 -11.12 2.19 16.95
C LEU A 114 -11.88 2.78 15.78
N VAL A 115 -11.28 2.82 14.58
CA VAL A 115 -11.91 3.46 13.44
C VAL A 115 -13.06 2.64 12.88
N LYS A 116 -12.96 1.30 12.93
CA LYS A 116 -14.06 0.39 12.57
C LYS A 116 -15.28 0.68 13.43
N ASP A 117 -15.12 0.89 14.74
CA ASP A 117 -16.24 1.20 15.63
C ASP A 117 -16.72 2.66 15.49
N LYS A 118 -15.80 3.62 15.49
CA LYS A 118 -16.15 5.05 15.52
C LYS A 118 -16.69 5.58 14.20
N TYR A 119 -16.25 5.03 13.07
CA TYR A 119 -16.59 5.51 11.72
C TYR A 119 -17.41 4.50 10.90
N GLN A 120 -18.00 3.46 11.52
CA GLN A 120 -18.84 2.47 10.82
C GLN A 120 -20.01 3.10 10.04
N ASP A 121 -20.59 4.18 10.56
CA ASP A 121 -21.71 4.89 9.91
C ASP A 121 -21.26 6.04 9.01
N SER A 122 -19.96 6.15 8.74
CA SER A 122 -19.42 7.15 7.81
C SER A 122 -19.56 6.66 6.38
N ASN A 123 -19.85 7.57 5.45
CA ASN A 123 -19.96 7.26 4.02
C ASN A 123 -18.59 7.07 3.37
N LEU A 124 -17.75 6.18 3.88
CA LEU A 124 -16.42 5.91 3.32
C LEU A 124 -16.52 5.44 1.85
N GLU A 125 -17.62 4.79 1.47
CA GLU A 125 -17.86 4.34 0.09
C GLU A 125 -18.10 5.46 -0.93
N ASP A 126 -18.44 6.67 -0.48
CA ASP A 126 -18.70 7.82 -1.36
C ASP A 126 -17.38 8.42 -1.92
N PHE A 127 -16.23 8.02 -1.38
CA PHE A 127 -14.92 8.55 -1.72
C PHE A 127 -14.06 7.52 -2.47
N GLU A 128 -13.20 8.01 -3.37
CA GLU A 128 -12.33 7.13 -4.17
C GLU A 128 -11.25 6.46 -3.30
N ASN A 129 -10.76 7.15 -2.28
CA ASN A 129 -9.78 6.66 -1.33
C ASN A 129 -9.90 7.38 0.03
N LEU A 130 -9.13 6.93 1.01
CA LEU A 130 -9.18 7.50 2.36
C LEU A 130 -8.69 8.95 2.43
N GLN A 131 -7.75 9.35 1.57
CA GLN A 131 -7.28 10.74 1.54
C GLN A 131 -8.38 11.68 1.04
N ASP A 132 -9.16 11.28 0.05
CA ASP A 132 -10.33 12.02 -0.41
C ASP A 132 -11.38 12.18 0.70
N PHE A 133 -11.64 11.12 1.46
CA PHE A 133 -12.52 11.19 2.64
C PHE A 133 -12.02 12.25 3.64
N VAL A 134 -10.72 12.23 3.94
CA VAL A 134 -10.06 13.19 4.86
C VAL A 134 -10.20 14.63 4.38
N GLU A 135 -10.03 14.88 3.09
CA GLU A 135 -10.03 16.25 2.55
C GLU A 135 -11.44 16.82 2.38
N GLN A 136 -12.39 15.96 2.00
CA GLN A 136 -13.70 16.37 1.50
C GLN A 136 -14.80 16.33 2.58
N SER A 137 -14.56 15.72 3.75
CA SER A 137 -15.56 15.60 4.82
C SER A 137 -15.07 16.06 6.20
N PRO A 138 -15.95 16.61 7.06
CA PRO A 138 -15.63 16.86 8.46
C PRO A 138 -15.26 15.59 9.23
N GLU A 139 -15.94 14.47 8.96
CA GLU A 139 -15.70 13.17 9.57
C GLU A 139 -14.32 12.63 9.20
N GLY A 140 -13.90 12.80 7.95
CA GLY A 140 -12.56 12.43 7.50
C GLY A 140 -11.45 13.23 8.18
N LYS A 141 -11.66 14.51 8.47
CA LYS A 141 -10.68 15.29 9.26
C LYS A 141 -10.57 14.78 10.69
N ALA A 142 -11.67 14.34 11.28
CA ALA A 142 -11.66 13.70 12.60
C ALA A 142 -10.96 12.33 12.54
N PHE A 143 -11.20 11.56 11.48
CA PHE A 143 -10.54 10.28 11.22
C PHE A 143 -9.02 10.47 11.17
N GLU A 144 -8.54 11.42 10.36
CA GLU A 144 -7.10 11.69 10.25
C GLU A 144 -6.51 12.13 11.60
N ALA A 145 -7.25 12.91 12.39
CA ALA A 145 -6.81 13.32 13.72
C ALA A 145 -6.65 12.12 14.68
N ASP A 146 -7.57 11.16 14.66
CA ASP A 146 -7.45 9.93 15.47
C ASP A 146 -6.27 9.07 15.01
N ILE A 147 -6.07 8.93 13.70
CA ILE A 147 -4.93 8.20 13.13
C ILE A 147 -3.59 8.85 13.53
N LYS A 148 -3.52 10.18 13.48
CA LYS A 148 -2.36 10.95 13.96
C LYS A 148 -2.17 10.81 15.47
N ALA A 149 -3.24 10.74 16.25
CA ALA A 149 -3.18 10.51 17.69
C ALA A 149 -2.68 9.09 18.03
N ALA A 150 -2.94 8.10 17.17
CA ALA A 150 -2.31 6.77 17.25
C ALA A 150 -0.81 6.79 16.85
N GLY A 151 -0.30 7.93 16.41
CA GLY A 151 1.11 8.18 16.12
C GLY A 151 1.54 7.73 14.73
N PHE A 152 0.62 7.69 13.76
CA PHE A 152 0.94 7.63 12.34
C PHE A 152 1.10 9.05 11.78
N ALA A 153 1.89 9.20 10.72
CA ALA A 153 2.10 10.52 10.09
C ALA A 153 0.82 11.05 9.44
N ASP A 154 0.10 10.17 8.76
CA ASP A 154 -1.14 10.43 8.03
C ASP A 154 -1.93 9.13 7.83
N VAL A 155 -3.09 9.24 7.19
CA VAL A 155 -3.98 8.11 6.91
C VAL A 155 -3.35 7.08 5.96
N ASN A 156 -2.51 7.50 5.02
CA ASN A 156 -1.89 6.60 4.04
C ASN A 156 -0.82 5.73 4.70
N ALA A 157 0.01 6.31 5.57
CA ALA A 157 0.99 5.57 6.35
C ALA A 157 0.33 4.54 7.28
N TRP A 158 -0.80 4.91 7.90
CA TRP A 158 -1.60 3.96 8.68
C TRP A 158 -2.21 2.86 7.80
N ASN A 159 -2.82 3.23 6.67
CA ASN A 159 -3.43 2.28 5.74
C ASN A 159 -2.41 1.26 5.24
N LEU A 160 -1.21 1.71 4.85
CA LEU A 160 -0.13 0.81 4.43
C LEU A 160 0.29 -0.15 5.56
N ALA A 161 0.39 0.34 6.80
CA ALA A 161 0.75 -0.49 7.95
C ALA A 161 -0.32 -1.54 8.27
N ILE A 162 -1.60 -1.16 8.30
CA ILE A 162 -2.69 -2.10 8.58
C ILE A 162 -2.88 -3.10 7.43
N THR A 163 -2.78 -2.68 6.16
CA THR A 163 -2.80 -3.60 5.02
C THR A 163 -1.66 -4.59 5.09
N THR A 164 -0.43 -4.14 5.37
CA THR A 164 0.72 -5.05 5.56
C THR A 164 0.48 -6.03 6.71
N LEU A 165 -0.05 -5.55 7.85
CA LEU A 165 -0.38 -6.41 8.99
C LEU A 165 -1.43 -7.46 8.63
N THR A 166 -2.48 -7.07 7.92
CA THR A 166 -3.53 -7.98 7.44
C THR A 166 -2.95 -9.03 6.50
N PHE A 167 -2.13 -8.65 5.52
CA PHE A 167 -1.46 -9.59 4.62
C PHE A 167 -0.59 -10.60 5.38
N ALA A 168 0.24 -10.11 6.31
CA ALA A 168 1.10 -10.96 7.11
C ALA A 168 0.30 -11.90 8.04
N TYR A 169 -0.82 -11.42 8.59
CA TYR A 169 -1.74 -12.22 9.40
C TYR A 169 -2.44 -13.31 8.57
N SER A 170 -2.99 -12.97 7.41
CA SER A 170 -3.59 -13.94 6.50
C SER A 170 -2.60 -15.04 6.11
N ASN A 171 -1.35 -14.68 5.79
CA ASN A 171 -0.31 -15.66 5.48
C ASN A 171 0.10 -16.54 6.68
N ALA A 172 0.00 -16.03 7.91
CA ALA A 172 0.27 -16.82 9.11
C ALA A 172 -0.81 -17.90 9.37
N ILE A 173 -2.03 -17.67 8.88
CA ILE A 173 -3.17 -18.59 9.00
C ILE A 173 -3.19 -19.58 7.84
N ASP A 174 -2.98 -19.07 6.61
CA ASP A 174 -2.94 -19.83 5.38
C ASP A 174 -1.67 -19.46 4.58
N ASP A 175 -0.63 -20.28 4.71
CA ASP A 175 0.66 -19.98 4.09
C ASP A 175 0.68 -20.32 2.60
N GLN A 176 0.41 -19.31 1.78
CA GLN A 176 0.47 -19.39 0.32
C GLN A 176 1.88 -19.19 -0.26
N SER A 177 2.93 -19.04 0.57
CA SER A 177 4.27 -18.69 0.10
C SER A 177 4.85 -19.73 -0.86
N ALA A 178 4.60 -21.02 -0.61
CA ALA A 178 5.12 -22.10 -1.45
C ALA A 178 4.54 -22.06 -2.87
N ASP A 179 3.24 -21.84 -2.99
CA ASP A 179 2.55 -21.74 -4.28
C ASP A 179 2.98 -20.50 -5.06
N ILE A 180 3.17 -19.37 -4.37
CA ILE A 180 3.69 -18.14 -4.99
C ILE A 180 5.12 -18.34 -5.49
N LEU A 181 5.98 -18.99 -4.70
CA LEU A 181 7.36 -19.30 -5.11
C LEU A 181 7.40 -20.25 -6.32
N GLN A 182 6.48 -21.21 -6.38
CA GLN A 182 6.33 -22.10 -7.54
C GLN A 182 5.93 -21.30 -8.80
N GLN A 183 4.96 -20.39 -8.69
CA GLN A 183 4.55 -19.51 -9.79
C GLN A 183 5.71 -18.61 -10.27
N ILE A 184 6.48 -18.04 -9.34
CA ILE A 184 7.69 -17.26 -9.66
C ILE A 184 8.66 -18.11 -10.48
N SER A 185 8.93 -19.34 -10.06
CA SER A 185 9.83 -20.26 -10.79
C SER A 185 9.31 -20.58 -12.20
N GLU A 186 8.00 -20.72 -12.39
CA GLU A 186 7.39 -20.97 -13.70
C GLU A 186 7.57 -19.78 -14.63
N ILE A 187 7.34 -18.56 -14.12
CA ILE A 187 7.53 -17.30 -14.87
C ILE A 187 9.00 -17.07 -15.23
N GLU A 188 9.92 -17.37 -14.31
CA GLU A 188 11.36 -17.27 -14.56
C GLU A 188 11.78 -18.15 -15.75
N GLN A 189 11.19 -19.35 -15.88
CA GLN A 189 11.50 -20.32 -16.94
C GLN A 189 10.76 -20.07 -18.26
N ASP A 190 9.72 -19.22 -18.27
CA ASP A 190 8.88 -18.99 -19.45
C ASP A 190 9.63 -18.27 -20.59
N THR A 191 9.93 -18.93 -21.70
CA THR A 191 10.68 -18.28 -22.79
C THR A 191 9.84 -17.35 -23.67
N GLU A 192 8.52 -17.32 -23.49
CA GLU A 192 7.59 -16.53 -24.30
C GLU A 192 7.37 -15.12 -23.72
N LEU A 193 7.56 -14.95 -22.40
CA LEU A 193 7.44 -13.65 -21.75
C LEU A 193 8.69 -12.78 -21.94
N ALA A 194 8.45 -11.51 -22.29
CA ALA A 194 9.49 -10.47 -22.27
C ALA A 194 10.07 -10.29 -20.86
N GLN A 195 11.38 -10.00 -20.77
CA GLN A 195 12.07 -9.93 -19.48
C GLN A 195 11.52 -8.84 -18.55
N ASP A 196 11.18 -7.67 -19.09
CA ASP A 196 10.60 -6.59 -18.29
C ASP A 196 9.22 -6.96 -17.72
N MET A 197 8.43 -7.74 -18.47
CA MET A 197 7.16 -8.27 -17.99
C MET A 197 7.40 -9.28 -16.86
N LYS A 198 8.34 -10.21 -17.04
CA LYS A 198 8.71 -11.17 -15.98
C LYS A 198 9.14 -10.47 -14.71
N ASP A 199 10.04 -9.49 -14.82
CA ASP A 199 10.56 -8.76 -13.67
C ASP A 199 9.43 -8.07 -12.90
N ARG A 200 8.46 -7.46 -13.61
CA ARG A 200 7.27 -6.87 -12.98
C ARG A 200 6.38 -7.90 -12.29
N ILE A 201 6.08 -9.02 -12.95
CA ILE A 201 5.24 -10.09 -12.34
C ILE A 201 5.95 -10.66 -11.11
N ILE A 202 7.23 -11.00 -11.23
CA ILE A 202 8.02 -11.57 -10.14
C ILE A 202 8.11 -10.60 -8.96
N ALA A 203 8.31 -9.30 -9.22
CA ALA A 203 8.31 -8.29 -8.17
C ALA A 203 6.97 -8.21 -7.44
N SER A 204 5.85 -8.21 -8.18
CA SER A 204 4.50 -8.19 -7.61
C SER A 204 4.22 -9.45 -6.77
N LEU A 205 4.53 -10.65 -7.29
CA LEU A 205 4.38 -11.91 -6.57
C LEU A 205 5.25 -11.97 -5.32
N LYS A 206 6.51 -11.51 -5.38
CA LYS A 206 7.39 -11.46 -4.21
C LYS A 206 6.85 -10.53 -3.13
N ALA A 207 6.24 -9.41 -3.50
CA ALA A 207 5.63 -8.47 -2.55
C ALA A 207 4.39 -9.05 -1.83
N MET A 208 3.76 -10.09 -2.39
CA MET A 208 2.67 -10.82 -1.72
C MET A 208 3.17 -11.79 -0.64
N ILE A 209 4.45 -12.14 -0.65
CA ILE A 209 5.06 -12.96 0.41
C ILE A 209 5.52 -12.01 1.53
N PRO A 210 4.96 -12.10 2.75
CA PRO A 210 5.39 -11.25 3.85
C PRO A 210 6.88 -11.48 4.17
N SER A 211 7.58 -10.43 4.57
CA SER A 211 8.98 -10.54 5.01
C SER A 211 9.09 -11.41 6.27
N ASP A 212 10.27 -12.01 6.50
CA ASP A 212 10.53 -12.81 7.71
C ASP A 212 10.30 -12.00 9.00
N ASN A 213 10.61 -10.70 8.97
CA ASN A 213 10.36 -9.80 10.09
C ASN A 213 8.85 -9.60 10.31
N ASN A 214 8.07 -9.34 9.25
CA ASN A 214 6.62 -9.20 9.35
C ASN A 214 5.95 -10.47 9.85
N LYS A 215 6.38 -11.65 9.36
CA LYS A 215 5.93 -12.96 9.86
C LYS A 215 6.21 -13.10 11.36
N LYS A 216 7.42 -12.72 11.79
CA LYS A 216 7.79 -12.76 13.20
C LYS A 216 6.94 -11.84 14.06
N VAL A 217 6.71 -10.59 13.63
CA VAL A 217 5.88 -9.64 14.38
C VAL A 217 4.46 -10.18 14.57
N VAL A 218 3.87 -10.74 13.52
CA VAL A 218 2.53 -11.36 13.60
C VAL A 218 2.53 -12.56 14.53
N ALA A 219 3.53 -13.45 14.44
CA ALA A 219 3.64 -14.59 15.35
C ALA A 219 3.72 -14.15 16.82
N ASP A 220 4.56 -13.14 17.11
CA ASP A 220 4.70 -12.58 18.46
C ASP A 220 3.38 -11.93 18.95
N LEU A 221 2.55 -11.37 18.06
CA LEU A 221 1.22 -10.84 18.40
C LEU A 221 0.16 -11.92 18.58
N LEU A 222 0.21 -13.01 17.82
CA LEU A 222 -0.66 -14.18 17.97
C LEU A 222 -0.47 -14.84 19.33
N ASP A 223 0.77 -14.89 19.82
CA ASP A 223 1.12 -15.42 21.14
C ASP A 223 0.75 -14.46 22.29
N ASP A 224 0.46 -13.19 21.99
CA ASP A 224 0.00 -12.22 22.98
C ASP A 224 -1.50 -12.41 23.28
N PRO A 225 -1.90 -12.60 24.54
CA PRO A 225 -3.29 -12.94 24.89
C PRO A 225 -4.30 -11.82 24.60
N VAL A 226 -3.84 -10.57 24.47
CA VAL A 226 -4.69 -9.43 24.11
C VAL A 226 -4.69 -9.26 22.60
N TYR A 227 -3.51 -9.23 21.99
CA TYR A 227 -3.37 -8.90 20.57
C TYR A 227 -3.72 -10.08 19.65
N GLY A 228 -3.58 -11.33 20.08
CA GLY A 228 -4.00 -12.50 19.33
C GLY A 228 -5.51 -12.54 19.09
N GLU A 229 -6.32 -12.16 20.09
CA GLU A 229 -7.77 -12.02 19.91
C GLU A 229 -8.16 -10.79 19.08
N ARG A 230 -7.36 -9.72 19.13
CA ARG A 230 -7.57 -8.53 18.28
C ARG A 230 -7.25 -8.82 16.81
N LEU A 231 -6.22 -9.62 16.52
CA LEU A 231 -5.84 -9.98 15.16
C LEU A 231 -6.96 -10.71 14.42
N LYS A 232 -7.70 -11.59 15.11
CA LYS A 232 -8.89 -12.27 14.57
C LYS A 232 -9.97 -11.31 14.08
N GLN A 233 -9.99 -10.06 14.56
CA GLN A 233 -10.94 -9.06 14.10
C GLN A 233 -10.62 -8.51 12.69
N LEU A 234 -9.41 -8.79 12.17
CA LEU A 234 -9.03 -8.47 10.79
C LEU A 234 -9.72 -9.39 9.77
N GLU A 235 -10.04 -10.64 10.14
CA GLU A 235 -10.76 -11.59 9.29
C GLU A 235 -12.27 -11.32 9.23
N LEU A 236 -12.82 -10.57 10.19
CA LEU A 236 -14.27 -10.31 10.32
C LEU A 236 -14.77 -9.22 9.36
N VAL A 237 -14.37 -9.26 8.09
CA VAL A 237 -15.01 -8.50 7.01
C VAL A 237 -15.69 -9.47 6.04
N GLU A 238 -16.71 -10.15 6.55
CA GLU A 238 -17.72 -10.84 5.74
C GLU A 238 -19.09 -10.24 6.09
N GLU A 239 -19.48 -9.14 5.44
CA GLU A 239 -20.89 -8.75 5.27
C GLU A 239 -21.10 -8.05 3.92
#